data_AF-A0A1Y4RHL8-F1
#
_entry.id   AF-A0A1Y4RHL8-F1
#
_cell.length_a   1.000
_cell.length_b   1.000
_cell.length_c   1.000
_cell.angle_alpha   90.00
_cell.angle_beta   90.00
_cell.angle_gamma   90.00
#
_symmetry.space_group_name_H-M   'P 1'
#
loop_
_entity.id
_entity.type
_entity.pdbx_description
1 polymer ?
#
loop_
_entity_poly.entity_id
_entity_poly.type
_entity_poly.pdbx_seq_one_letter_code
_entity_poly.pdbx_strand_id
1 'polypeptide(L)'
;MDDFLRDFIVKKWKIGSFTFTFLDALLAVCITGTGIFLRLPVMDYTATGPEKIGAIVLEYLLAVLCGAIVHRCTGSRNRAFLTYTILVIYPTIAANGALWNVNAVYYVILFFAGFYLYIRGFRVLGWISGLAGTAIALYRIWQWQMALSVAYPVSLSRGWPNFYEIIGKTAFVDLFDKVSLLVLAGLLLTLAYCFAKKKVRITPDLALQLFLFLAVLIPYFAPYMPAWAGYTADIAALLYFMRRKDRFYLPMLHLIVSYSAYAYMTNGETKLPMVVFSVILLGILVNVGVDLYREAAAQTAPAAAGLTGTEQADEASVRETEAQGAKS
;
A
#
# COMPACT_ATOMS: atom_id res chain seq x y z
N MET A 1 14.12 -44.18 -2.79
CA MET A 1 13.64 -43.10 -1.90
C MET A 1 12.43 -43.67 -1.20
N ASP A 2 12.52 -43.92 0.11
CA ASP A 2 11.48 -44.61 0.89
C ASP A 2 10.11 -43.98 0.72
N ASP A 3 9.08 -44.82 0.57
CA ASP A 3 7.68 -44.40 0.45
C ASP A 3 7.25 -43.50 1.61
N PHE A 4 7.84 -43.72 2.80
CA PHE A 4 7.67 -42.86 3.98
C PHE A 4 8.06 -41.39 3.73
N LEU A 5 9.21 -41.13 3.10
CA LEU A 5 9.66 -39.76 2.82
C LEU A 5 8.76 -39.11 1.75
N ARG A 6 8.31 -39.89 0.77
CA ARG A 6 7.42 -39.43 -0.29
C ARG A 6 6.06 -39.03 0.29
N ASP A 7 5.51 -39.86 1.16
CA ASP A 7 4.24 -39.59 1.85
C ASP A 7 4.37 -38.40 2.82
N PHE A 8 5.49 -38.28 3.53
CA PHE A 8 5.74 -37.14 4.42
C PHE A 8 5.83 -35.82 3.65
N ILE A 9 6.52 -35.79 2.50
CA ILE A 9 6.68 -34.59 1.66
C ILE A 9 5.35 -34.13 1.06
N VAL A 10 4.50 -35.08 0.64
CA VAL A 10 3.22 -34.78 -0.03
C VAL A 10 2.07 -34.57 0.98
N LYS A 11 2.26 -34.93 2.25
CA LYS A 11 1.27 -34.77 3.31
C LYS A 11 0.81 -33.30 3.40
N LYS A 12 -0.49 -33.11 3.23
CA LYS A 12 -1.15 -31.81 3.38
C LYS A 12 -1.66 -31.70 4.82
N TRP A 13 -1.12 -30.78 5.58
CA TRP A 13 -1.66 -30.40 6.87
C TRP A 13 -2.70 -29.29 6.68
N LYS A 14 -3.81 -29.38 7.41
CA LYS A 14 -4.89 -28.39 7.34
C LYS A 14 -4.97 -27.63 8.66
N ILE A 15 -4.78 -26.32 8.61
CA ILE A 15 -4.98 -25.38 9.73
C ILE A 15 -6.07 -24.39 9.29
N GLY A 16 -7.29 -24.60 9.79
CA GLY A 16 -8.46 -23.80 9.40
C GLY A 16 -8.74 -23.89 7.89
N SER A 17 -8.75 -22.73 7.20
CA SER A 17 -8.90 -22.65 5.74
C SER A 17 -7.58 -22.85 4.97
N PHE A 18 -6.44 -22.93 5.66
CA PHE A 18 -5.13 -23.08 5.03
C PHE A 18 -4.72 -24.55 4.96
N THR A 19 -4.21 -24.95 3.80
CA THR A 19 -3.52 -26.23 3.61
C THR A 19 -2.03 -25.95 3.39
N PHE A 20 -1.16 -26.55 4.19
CA PHE A 20 0.30 -26.44 4.08
C PHE A 20 0.92 -27.81 3.81
N THR A 21 1.94 -27.84 2.96
CA THR A 21 2.79 -29.02 2.76
C THR A 21 4.07 -28.88 3.58
N PHE A 22 4.82 -29.98 3.71
CA PHE A 22 6.17 -29.93 4.26
C PHE A 22 7.07 -28.93 3.51
N LEU A 23 7.00 -28.92 2.16
CA LEU A 23 7.80 -28.02 1.34
C LEU A 23 7.45 -26.54 1.60
N ASP A 24 6.16 -26.22 1.78
CA ASP A 24 5.72 -24.86 2.11
C ASP A 24 6.28 -24.41 3.47
N ALA A 25 6.34 -25.31 4.45
CA ALA A 25 6.91 -25.04 5.77
C ALA A 25 8.43 -24.87 5.73
N LEU A 26 9.14 -25.77 5.02
CA LEU A 26 10.58 -25.66 4.81
C LEU A 26 10.94 -24.34 4.12
N LEU A 27 10.21 -24.00 3.07
CA LEU A 27 10.40 -22.74 2.35
C LEU A 27 10.16 -21.53 3.27
N ALA A 28 9.15 -21.56 4.12
CA ALA A 28 8.90 -20.50 5.10
C ALA A 28 10.08 -20.30 6.06
N VAL A 29 10.64 -21.40 6.58
CA VAL A 29 11.82 -21.37 7.46
C VAL A 29 13.03 -20.81 6.73
N CYS A 30 13.31 -21.28 5.51
CA CYS A 30 14.44 -20.79 4.71
C CYS A 30 14.31 -19.29 4.39
N ILE A 31 13.12 -18.83 4.01
CA ILE A 31 12.86 -17.40 3.74
C ILE A 31 12.99 -16.57 5.01
N THR A 32 12.45 -17.05 6.13
CA THR A 32 12.57 -16.37 7.43
C THR A 32 14.04 -16.20 7.79
N GLY A 33 14.82 -17.28 7.71
CA GLY A 33 16.26 -17.28 7.94
C GLY A 33 16.99 -16.32 6.99
N THR A 34 16.67 -16.35 5.70
CA THR A 34 17.23 -15.41 4.70
C THR A 34 16.94 -13.97 5.08
N GLY A 35 15.71 -13.65 5.47
CA GLY A 35 15.34 -12.31 5.93
C GLY A 35 16.12 -11.86 7.17
N ILE A 36 16.44 -12.77 8.09
CA ILE A 36 17.28 -12.49 9.25
C ILE A 36 18.72 -12.22 8.78
N PHE A 37 19.28 -13.10 7.95
CA PHE A 37 20.64 -12.95 7.42
C PHE A 37 20.83 -11.67 6.58
N LEU A 38 19.79 -11.16 5.93
CA LEU A 38 19.83 -9.87 5.24
C LEU A 38 19.92 -8.67 6.20
N ARG A 39 19.37 -8.81 7.41
CA ARG A 39 19.32 -7.75 8.42
C ARG A 39 20.56 -7.73 9.32
N LEU A 40 21.14 -8.89 9.63
CA LEU A 40 22.31 -8.99 10.52
C LEU A 40 23.48 -8.06 10.13
N PRO A 41 23.94 -8.00 8.86
CA PRO A 41 25.10 -7.19 8.48
C PRO A 41 24.86 -5.69 8.62
N VAL A 42 23.61 -5.26 8.47
CA VAL A 42 23.22 -3.85 8.55
C VAL A 42 22.74 -3.43 9.94
N MET A 43 22.47 -4.39 10.81
CA MET A 43 21.97 -4.13 12.17
C MET A 43 23.00 -3.40 13.03
N ASP A 44 24.29 -3.61 12.80
CA ASP A 44 25.36 -3.00 13.60
C ASP A 44 25.70 -1.56 13.17
N TYR A 45 25.14 -1.07 12.04
CA TYR A 45 25.37 0.30 11.57
C TYR A 45 24.69 1.37 12.45
N THR A 46 23.70 0.99 13.27
CA THR A 46 23.07 1.88 14.26
C THR A 46 22.82 1.17 15.57
N ALA A 47 22.71 1.94 16.65
CA ALA A 47 22.49 1.42 18.00
C ALA A 47 21.33 0.41 18.06
N THR A 48 21.65 -0.80 18.52
CA THR A 48 20.67 -1.88 18.69
C THR A 48 20.04 -1.80 20.08
N GLY A 49 18.77 -1.42 20.11
CA GLY A 49 17.96 -1.37 21.33
C GLY A 49 16.73 -2.30 21.27
N PRO A 50 15.98 -2.43 22.38
CA PRO A 50 14.77 -3.26 22.42
C PRO A 50 13.69 -2.79 21.42
N GLU A 51 13.63 -1.49 21.11
CA GLU A 51 12.76 -0.94 20.08
C GLU A 51 13.08 -1.51 18.69
N LYS A 52 14.36 -1.54 18.32
CA LYS A 52 14.82 -2.05 17.02
C LYS A 52 14.48 -3.54 16.84
N ILE A 53 14.74 -4.34 17.86
CA ILE A 53 14.40 -5.78 17.86
C ILE A 53 12.87 -5.95 17.77
N GLY A 54 12.11 -5.16 18.55
CA GLY A 54 10.65 -5.16 18.50
C GLY A 54 10.11 -4.78 17.11
N ALA A 55 10.72 -3.80 16.45
CA ALA A 55 10.37 -3.39 15.09
C ALA A 55 10.57 -4.54 14.11
N ILE A 56 11.73 -5.21 14.13
CA ILE A 56 12.02 -6.36 13.27
C ILE A 56 10.96 -7.45 13.47
N VAL A 57 10.64 -7.82 14.71
CA VAL A 57 9.58 -8.81 15.00
C VAL A 57 8.23 -8.37 14.42
N LEU A 58 7.86 -7.09 14.58
CA LEU A 58 6.64 -6.55 14.00
C LEU A 58 6.63 -6.58 12.47
N GLU A 59 7.78 -6.47 11.79
CA GLU A 59 7.85 -6.60 10.33
C GLU A 59 7.48 -8.01 9.86
N TYR A 60 7.93 -9.04 10.59
CA TYR A 60 7.52 -10.43 10.30
C TYR A 60 6.03 -10.64 10.55
N LEU A 61 5.49 -10.09 11.65
CA LEU A 61 4.05 -10.13 11.93
C LEU A 61 3.24 -9.39 10.85
N LEU A 62 3.74 -8.24 10.40
CA LEU A 62 3.16 -7.47 9.30
C LEU A 62 3.19 -8.25 7.98
N ALA A 63 4.28 -8.95 7.68
CA ALA A 63 4.38 -9.80 6.49
C ALA A 63 3.34 -10.94 6.52
N VAL A 64 3.14 -11.57 7.69
CA VAL A 64 2.10 -12.59 7.88
C VAL A 64 0.69 -12.00 7.70
N LEU A 65 0.43 -10.84 8.32
CA LEU A 65 -0.84 -10.11 8.18
C LEU A 65 -1.14 -9.76 6.71
N CYS A 66 -0.14 -9.25 5.99
CA CYS A 66 -0.23 -8.93 4.57
C CYS A 66 -0.52 -10.18 3.72
N GLY A 67 0.14 -11.30 4.00
CA GLY A 67 -0.17 -12.58 3.39
C GLY A 67 -1.63 -13.00 3.63
N ALA A 68 -2.14 -12.82 4.86
CA ALA A 68 -3.53 -13.11 5.19
C ALA A 68 -4.53 -12.20 4.46
N ILE A 69 -4.21 -10.90 4.31
CA ILE A 69 -4.99 -9.94 3.51
C ILE A 69 -5.07 -10.41 2.06
N VAL A 70 -3.93 -10.77 1.45
CA VAL A 70 -3.86 -11.25 0.06
C VAL A 70 -4.61 -12.56 -0.11
N HIS A 71 -4.50 -13.50 0.83
CA HIS A 71 -5.24 -14.75 0.78
C HIS A 71 -6.75 -14.49 0.77
N ARG A 72 -7.24 -13.62 1.66
CA ARG A 72 -8.66 -13.27 1.74
C ARG A 72 -9.16 -12.56 0.49
N CYS A 73 -8.32 -11.71 -0.10
CA CYS A 73 -8.65 -10.94 -1.29
C CYS A 73 -8.67 -11.79 -2.57
N THR A 74 -7.78 -12.78 -2.68
CA THR A 74 -7.53 -13.50 -3.94
C THR A 74 -7.92 -14.98 -3.90
N GLY A 75 -8.20 -15.53 -2.72
CA GLY A 75 -8.36 -16.97 -2.47
C GLY A 75 -7.08 -17.79 -2.69
N SER A 76 -6.00 -17.18 -3.20
CA SER A 76 -4.81 -17.90 -3.63
C SER A 76 -3.81 -18.04 -2.49
N ARG A 77 -3.53 -19.29 -2.12
CA ARG A 77 -2.46 -19.62 -1.17
C ARG A 77 -1.09 -19.17 -1.68
N ASN A 78 -0.79 -19.41 -2.96
CA ASN A 78 0.52 -19.10 -3.54
C ASN A 78 0.79 -17.59 -3.52
N ARG A 79 -0.23 -16.76 -3.79
CA ARG A 79 -0.08 -15.30 -3.71
C ARG A 79 0.15 -14.83 -2.28
N ALA A 80 -0.54 -15.42 -1.31
CA ALA A 80 -0.36 -15.11 0.11
C ALA A 80 1.06 -15.43 0.58
N PHE A 81 1.54 -16.64 0.26
CA PHE A 81 2.89 -17.08 0.60
C PHE A 81 3.96 -16.25 -0.11
N LEU A 82 3.75 -15.92 -1.39
CA LEU A 82 4.64 -15.04 -2.16
C LEU A 82 4.68 -13.62 -1.57
N THR A 83 3.55 -13.11 -1.08
CA THR A 83 3.50 -11.79 -0.41
C THR A 83 4.36 -11.80 0.84
N TYR A 84 4.21 -12.81 1.70
CA TYR A 84 5.06 -12.99 2.87
C TYR A 84 6.54 -13.05 2.46
N THR A 85 6.86 -13.86 1.44
CA THR A 85 8.22 -14.05 0.95
C THR A 85 8.87 -12.74 0.54
N ILE A 86 8.18 -11.99 -0.33
CA ILE A 86 8.68 -10.73 -0.86
C ILE A 86 8.88 -9.71 0.25
N LEU A 87 7.92 -9.58 1.19
CA LEU A 87 8.02 -8.60 2.29
C LEU A 87 9.19 -8.90 3.24
N VAL A 88 9.45 -10.19 3.53
CA VAL A 88 10.54 -10.59 4.42
C VAL A 88 11.92 -10.22 3.84
N ILE A 89 12.10 -10.36 2.53
CA ILE A 89 13.37 -10.06 1.85
C ILE A 89 13.38 -8.69 1.15
N TYR A 90 12.32 -7.89 1.32
CA TYR A 90 12.17 -6.62 0.61
C TYR A 90 13.25 -5.63 1.09
N PRO A 91 14.08 -5.07 0.20
CA PRO A 91 15.24 -4.28 0.63
C PRO A 91 14.88 -3.08 1.50
N THR A 92 13.80 -2.35 1.16
CA THR A 92 13.40 -1.16 1.93
C THR A 92 12.77 -1.52 3.27
N ILE A 93 12.13 -2.69 3.38
CA ILE A 93 11.61 -3.18 4.66
C ILE A 93 12.77 -3.65 5.55
N ALA A 94 13.67 -4.46 5.01
CA ALA A 94 14.87 -4.89 5.73
C ALA A 94 15.72 -3.69 6.19
N ALA A 95 15.90 -2.69 5.32
CA ALA A 95 16.56 -1.43 5.66
C ALA A 95 15.82 -0.67 6.76
N ASN A 96 14.49 -0.58 6.70
CA ASN A 96 13.72 0.16 7.69
C ASN A 96 13.91 -0.39 9.11
N GLY A 97 13.83 -1.70 9.30
CA GLY A 97 14.04 -2.32 10.62
C GLY A 97 15.51 -2.40 11.04
N ALA A 98 16.42 -2.68 10.12
CA ALA A 98 17.81 -2.99 10.45
C ALA A 98 18.78 -1.80 10.40
N LEU A 99 18.63 -0.86 9.46
CA LEU A 99 19.59 0.23 9.32
C LEU A 99 19.36 1.34 10.33
N TRP A 100 18.12 1.78 10.53
CA TRP A 100 17.84 2.93 11.39
C TRP A 100 16.66 2.61 12.29
N ASN A 101 16.73 3.02 13.57
CA ASN A 101 15.68 2.84 14.56
C ASN A 101 14.44 3.71 14.26
N VAL A 102 13.84 3.54 13.08
CA VAL A 102 12.71 4.34 12.66
C VAL A 102 11.45 3.50 12.49
N ASN A 103 10.56 3.83 13.41
CA ASN A 103 9.35 3.15 13.84
C ASN A 103 8.19 3.19 12.83
N ALA A 104 8.46 3.12 11.52
CA ALA A 104 7.39 3.09 10.52
C ALA A 104 6.42 1.93 10.77
N VAL A 105 6.98 0.74 11.06
CA VAL A 105 6.22 -0.49 11.28
C VAL A 105 5.16 -0.38 12.39
N TYR A 106 5.39 0.42 13.44
CA TYR A 106 4.49 0.50 14.60
C TYR A 106 3.12 1.09 14.27
N TYR A 107 3.06 2.05 13.35
CA TYR A 107 1.78 2.58 12.86
C TYR A 107 1.32 1.86 11.59
N VAL A 108 2.24 1.40 10.75
CA VAL A 108 1.92 0.71 9.49
C VAL A 108 1.19 -0.60 9.76
N ILE A 109 1.62 -1.36 10.77
CA ILE A 109 0.92 -2.60 11.15
C ILE A 109 -0.52 -2.34 11.56
N LEU A 110 -0.80 -1.20 12.21
CA LEU A 110 -2.15 -0.81 12.60
C LEU A 110 -2.98 -0.36 11.39
N PHE A 111 -2.38 0.25 10.37
CA PHE A 111 -3.07 0.55 9.11
C PHE A 111 -3.48 -0.73 8.39
N PHE A 112 -2.58 -1.70 8.24
CA PHE A 112 -2.91 -2.98 7.60
C PHE A 112 -3.85 -3.84 8.46
N ALA A 113 -3.74 -3.77 9.79
CA ALA A 113 -4.68 -4.45 10.69
C ALA A 113 -6.08 -3.82 10.55
N GLY A 114 -6.15 -2.49 10.51
CA GLY A 114 -7.39 -1.76 10.26
C GLY A 114 -8.03 -2.13 8.94
N PHE A 115 -7.23 -2.18 7.87
CA PHE A 115 -7.66 -2.63 6.55
C PHE A 115 -8.16 -4.08 6.54
N TYR A 116 -7.43 -4.99 7.20
CA TYR A 116 -7.84 -6.39 7.33
C TYR A 116 -9.18 -6.55 8.08
N LEU A 117 -9.34 -5.83 9.19
CA LEU A 117 -10.59 -5.81 9.96
C LEU A 117 -11.75 -5.21 9.18
N TYR A 118 -11.49 -4.18 8.38
CA TYR A 118 -12.46 -3.59 7.47
C TYR A 118 -12.98 -4.62 6.45
N ILE A 119 -12.08 -5.37 5.79
CA ILE A 119 -12.45 -6.44 4.85
C ILE A 119 -13.13 -7.63 5.57
N ARG A 120 -12.91 -7.80 6.88
CA ARG A 120 -13.62 -8.77 7.70
C ARG A 120 -15.05 -8.36 8.05
N GLY A 121 -15.44 -7.11 7.83
CA GLY A 121 -16.74 -6.56 8.21
C GLY A 121 -16.76 -5.88 9.58
N PHE A 122 -15.67 -5.94 10.35
CA PHE A 122 -15.52 -5.26 11.64
C PHE A 122 -15.13 -3.79 11.45
N ARG A 123 -16.02 -3.00 10.83
CA ARG A 123 -15.74 -1.61 10.40
C ARG A 123 -15.28 -0.71 11.54
N VAL A 124 -15.91 -0.79 12.71
CA VAL A 124 -15.58 0.06 13.87
C VAL A 124 -14.17 -0.23 14.39
N LEU A 125 -13.82 -1.51 14.58
CA LEU A 125 -12.48 -1.90 15.01
C LEU A 125 -11.42 -1.54 13.95
N GLY A 126 -11.78 -1.65 12.66
CA GLY A 126 -10.94 -1.19 11.56
C GLY A 126 -10.62 0.30 11.66
N TRP A 127 -11.64 1.13 11.91
CA TRP A 127 -11.49 2.57 12.13
C TRP A 127 -10.65 2.90 13.37
N ILE A 128 -10.90 2.24 14.50
CA ILE A 128 -10.11 2.43 15.73
C ILE A 128 -8.63 2.14 15.47
N SER A 129 -8.31 1.03 14.78
CA SER A 129 -6.93 0.69 14.42
C SER A 129 -6.30 1.74 13.50
N GLY A 130 -7.05 2.23 12.51
CA GLY A 130 -6.57 3.29 11.62
C GLY A 130 -6.31 4.62 12.33
N LEU A 131 -7.17 5.00 13.28
CA LEU A 131 -6.99 6.19 14.11
C LEU A 131 -5.79 6.05 15.05
N ALA A 132 -5.63 4.89 15.70
CA ALA A 132 -4.46 4.59 16.53
C ALA A 132 -3.17 4.64 15.72
N GLY A 133 -3.16 4.05 14.52
CA GLY A 133 -2.04 4.16 13.58
C GLY A 133 -1.73 5.61 13.23
N THR A 134 -2.74 6.43 12.94
CA THR A 134 -2.56 7.84 12.59
C THR A 134 -1.98 8.64 13.75
N ALA A 135 -2.47 8.43 14.98
CA ALA A 135 -1.96 9.09 16.17
C ALA A 135 -0.48 8.76 16.42
N ILE A 136 -0.10 7.48 16.30
CA ILE A 136 1.29 7.05 16.44
C ILE A 136 2.16 7.61 15.31
N ALA A 137 1.66 7.63 14.06
CA ALA A 137 2.38 8.20 12.93
C ALA A 137 2.68 9.70 13.15
N LEU A 138 1.68 10.47 13.57
CA LEU A 138 1.84 11.90 13.87
C LEU A 138 2.81 12.13 15.04
N TYR A 139 2.68 11.36 16.13
CA TYR A 139 3.61 11.44 17.26
C TYR A 139 5.05 11.15 16.84
N ARG A 140 5.28 10.12 16.02
CA ARG A 140 6.62 9.75 15.54
C ARG A 140 7.19 10.78 14.57
N ILE A 141 6.38 11.31 13.65
CA ILE A 141 6.79 12.40 12.75
C ILE A 141 7.17 13.64 13.56
N TRP A 142 6.36 14.01 14.56
CA TRP A 142 6.63 15.14 15.44
C TRP A 142 7.91 14.94 16.25
N GLN A 143 8.08 13.78 16.89
CA GLN A 143 9.29 13.42 17.64
C GLN A 143 10.54 13.51 16.74
N TRP A 144 10.44 13.00 15.51
CA TRP A 144 11.52 13.05 14.54
C TRP A 144 11.82 14.47 14.05
N GLN A 145 10.77 15.28 13.85
CA GLN A 145 10.91 16.67 13.42
C GLN A 145 11.67 17.50 14.47
N MET A 146 11.39 17.28 15.76
CA MET A 146 12.09 17.90 16.89
C MET A 146 13.56 17.46 17.00
N ALA A 147 13.88 16.22 16.64
CA ALA A 147 15.27 15.73 16.63
C ALA A 147 16.11 16.41 15.53
N LEU A 148 15.52 16.73 14.38
CA LEU A 148 16.23 17.35 13.24
C LEU A 148 16.28 18.88 13.27
N SER A 149 15.38 19.56 14.00
CA SER A 149 15.39 21.04 14.11
C SER A 149 16.65 21.61 14.76
N VAL A 150 17.50 20.75 15.34
CA VAL A 150 18.77 21.13 15.98
C VAL A 150 19.98 20.85 15.07
N ALA A 151 19.86 20.05 14.00
CA ALA A 151 21.00 19.45 13.31
C ALA A 151 21.13 19.73 11.79
N TYR A 152 20.10 20.20 11.08
CA TYR A 152 20.12 20.34 9.61
C TYR A 152 19.45 21.63 9.11
N PRO A 153 19.89 22.17 7.94
CA PRO A 153 19.23 23.31 7.30
C PRO A 153 17.77 22.98 6.95
N VAL A 154 16.88 23.97 7.10
CA VAL A 154 15.43 23.79 6.91
C VAL A 154 15.14 23.51 5.43
N SER A 155 14.63 22.33 5.12
CA SER A 155 14.22 21.90 3.78
C SER A 155 12.87 21.19 3.84
N LEU A 156 12.01 21.44 2.85
CA LEU A 156 10.68 20.82 2.70
C LEU A 156 10.76 19.34 2.30
N SER A 157 11.92 18.89 1.82
CA SER A 157 12.27 17.49 1.56
C SER A 157 13.37 17.06 2.53
N ARG A 158 13.14 16.00 3.30
CA ARG A 158 14.10 15.45 4.26
C ARG A 158 14.45 14.00 3.91
N GLY A 159 14.82 13.81 2.64
CA GLY A 159 15.26 12.53 2.08
C GLY A 159 14.20 11.78 1.27
N TRP A 160 12.93 12.21 1.32
CA TRP A 160 11.89 11.70 0.45
C TRP A 160 11.73 12.57 -0.81
N PRO A 161 11.68 12.00 -2.03
CA PRO A 161 11.59 12.78 -3.27
C PRO A 161 10.16 13.28 -3.52
N ASN A 162 9.67 14.20 -2.69
CA ASN A 162 8.32 14.76 -2.77
C ASN A 162 8.20 15.90 -3.81
N PHE A 163 7.02 16.49 -3.90
CA PHE A 163 6.70 17.57 -4.84
C PHE A 163 7.69 18.76 -4.79
N TYR A 164 8.26 19.06 -3.62
CA TYR A 164 9.17 20.20 -3.44
C TYR A 164 10.52 20.03 -4.12
N GLU A 165 10.92 18.81 -4.48
CA GLU A 165 12.10 18.61 -5.33
C GLU A 165 11.91 19.25 -6.72
N ILE A 166 10.66 19.39 -7.21
CA ILE A 166 10.36 19.98 -8.52
C ILE A 166 10.33 21.51 -8.43
N ILE A 167 9.65 22.06 -7.41
CA ILE A 167 9.39 23.50 -7.30
C ILE A 167 10.47 24.26 -6.52
N GLY A 168 11.38 23.55 -5.84
CA GLY A 168 12.42 24.11 -5.00
C GLY A 168 12.16 23.83 -3.52
N LYS A 169 13.04 23.04 -2.90
CA LYS A 169 12.88 22.56 -1.51
C LYS A 169 13.38 23.49 -0.42
N THR A 170 14.16 24.51 -0.80
CA THR A 170 14.79 25.50 0.12
C THR A 170 14.21 26.90 -0.03
N ALA A 171 13.38 27.15 -1.04
CA ALA A 171 12.76 28.45 -1.26
C ALA A 171 11.47 28.57 -0.42
N PHE A 172 11.25 29.74 0.20
CA PHE A 172 10.01 30.10 0.92
C PHE A 172 9.46 29.02 1.87
N VAL A 173 10.33 28.38 2.64
CA VAL A 173 9.98 27.20 3.45
C VAL A 173 8.83 27.47 4.43
N ASP A 174 8.85 28.63 5.12
CA ASP A 174 7.83 29.04 6.11
C ASP A 174 6.45 29.40 5.51
N LEU A 175 6.40 29.58 4.18
CA LEU A 175 5.15 29.83 3.46
C LEU A 175 4.65 28.53 2.85
N PHE A 176 5.53 27.78 2.19
CA PHE A 176 5.16 26.54 1.53
C PHE A 176 4.75 25.44 2.51
N ASP A 177 5.27 25.42 3.75
CA ASP A 177 4.85 24.43 4.73
C ASP A 177 3.35 24.53 5.06
N LYS A 178 2.85 25.74 5.34
CA LYS A 178 1.43 26.01 5.65
C LYS A 178 0.57 25.86 4.42
N VAL A 179 0.97 26.44 3.29
CA VAL A 179 0.21 26.39 2.04
C VAL A 179 0.02 24.95 1.59
N SER A 180 1.05 24.13 1.68
CA SER A 180 0.98 22.76 1.19
C SER A 180 0.16 21.84 2.08
N LEU A 181 0.13 22.08 3.40
CA LEU A 181 -0.82 21.41 4.29
C LEU A 181 -2.27 21.77 3.94
N LEU A 182 -2.56 23.04 3.61
CA LEU A 182 -3.88 23.46 3.16
C LEU A 182 -4.25 22.84 1.81
N VAL A 183 -3.31 22.78 0.85
CA VAL A 183 -3.51 22.11 -0.44
C VAL A 183 -3.80 20.63 -0.25
N LEU A 184 -3.01 19.94 0.58
CA LEU A 184 -3.23 18.53 0.89
C LEU A 184 -4.60 18.31 1.54
N ALA A 185 -4.97 19.14 2.53
CA ALA A 185 -6.30 19.08 3.15
C ALA A 185 -7.41 19.32 2.11
N GLY A 186 -7.25 20.30 1.22
CA GLY A 186 -8.17 20.57 0.12
C GLY A 186 -8.33 19.38 -0.83
N LEU A 187 -7.23 18.71 -1.21
CA LEU A 187 -7.25 17.51 -2.05
C LEU A 187 -8.00 16.35 -1.36
N LEU A 188 -7.72 16.11 -0.08
CA LEU A 188 -8.36 15.06 0.71
C LEU A 188 -9.86 15.33 0.89
N LEU A 189 -10.25 16.57 1.21
CA LEU A 189 -11.65 16.98 1.34
C LEU A 189 -12.38 16.89 0.00
N THR A 190 -11.73 17.28 -1.10
CA THR A 190 -12.32 17.17 -2.45
C THR A 190 -12.54 15.70 -2.82
N LEU A 191 -11.58 14.83 -2.53
CA LEU A 191 -11.72 13.39 -2.72
C LEU A 191 -12.90 12.84 -1.91
N ALA A 192 -12.98 13.17 -0.62
CA ALA A 192 -14.07 12.76 0.26
C ALA A 192 -15.43 13.27 -0.22
N TYR A 193 -15.51 14.55 -0.62
CA TYR A 193 -16.72 15.16 -1.19
C TYR A 193 -17.16 14.45 -2.47
N CYS A 194 -16.25 14.16 -3.39
CA CYS A 194 -16.54 13.42 -4.62
C CYS A 194 -17.13 12.03 -4.33
N PHE A 195 -16.55 11.31 -3.37
CA PHE A 195 -17.04 9.99 -2.95
C PHE A 195 -18.42 10.06 -2.29
N ALA A 196 -18.64 11.06 -1.42
CA ALA A 196 -19.92 11.30 -0.75
C ALA A 196 -21.02 11.68 -1.76
N LYS A 197 -20.75 12.64 -2.65
CA LYS A 197 -21.67 13.12 -3.67
C LYS A 197 -22.11 12.00 -4.62
N LYS A 198 -21.16 11.17 -5.05
CA LYS A 198 -21.41 10.04 -5.95
C LYS A 198 -21.93 8.77 -5.24
N LYS A 199 -22.05 8.78 -3.91
CA LYS A 199 -22.49 7.62 -3.10
C LYS A 199 -21.72 6.34 -3.44
N VAL A 200 -20.41 6.46 -3.68
CA VAL A 200 -19.56 5.34 -4.11
C VAL A 200 -19.52 4.28 -3.03
N ARG A 201 -19.74 3.01 -3.39
CA ARG A 201 -19.65 1.90 -2.45
C ARG A 201 -18.20 1.46 -2.33
N ILE A 202 -17.67 1.49 -1.11
CA ILE A 202 -16.30 1.06 -0.84
C ILE A 202 -16.24 -0.48 -0.89
N THR A 203 -15.91 -1.01 -2.06
CA THR A 203 -15.56 -2.42 -2.26
C THR A 203 -14.14 -2.69 -1.74
N PRO A 204 -13.76 -3.95 -1.44
CA PRO A 204 -12.39 -4.28 -1.03
C PRO A 204 -11.32 -3.87 -2.06
N ASP A 205 -11.64 -3.96 -3.35
CA ASP A 205 -10.79 -3.49 -4.46
C ASP A 205 -10.55 -1.98 -4.39
N LEU A 206 -11.64 -1.22 -4.35
CA LEU A 206 -11.60 0.23 -4.28
C LEU A 206 -10.94 0.71 -2.98
N ALA A 207 -11.15 -0.01 -1.88
CA ALA A 207 -10.50 0.28 -0.60
C ALA A 207 -8.97 0.12 -0.68
N LEU A 208 -8.47 -0.94 -1.34
CA LEU A 208 -7.03 -1.14 -1.54
C LEU A 208 -6.43 -0.05 -2.45
N GLN A 209 -7.12 0.31 -3.52
CA GLN A 209 -6.70 1.38 -4.43
C GLN A 209 -6.69 2.74 -3.74
N LEU A 210 -7.73 3.05 -2.98
CA LEU A 210 -7.82 4.28 -2.19
C LEU A 210 -6.71 4.31 -1.15
N PHE A 211 -6.46 3.18 -0.47
CA PHE A 211 -5.39 3.06 0.51
C PHE A 211 -4.02 3.30 -0.11
N LEU A 212 -3.70 2.67 -1.24
CA LEU A 212 -2.46 2.91 -1.99
C LEU A 212 -2.37 4.36 -2.49
N PHE A 213 -3.44 4.90 -3.05
CA PHE A 213 -3.50 6.28 -3.53
C PHE A 213 -3.17 7.27 -2.41
N LEU A 214 -3.79 7.12 -1.24
CA LEU A 214 -3.53 7.96 -0.07
C LEU A 214 -2.10 7.76 0.47
N ALA A 215 -1.61 6.52 0.49
CA ALA A 215 -0.25 6.20 0.93
C ALA A 215 0.84 6.84 0.04
N VAL A 216 0.54 7.14 -1.23
CA VAL A 216 1.44 7.89 -2.12
C VAL A 216 1.15 9.40 -2.06
N LEU A 217 -0.11 9.81 -2.10
CA LEU A 217 -0.54 11.22 -2.13
C LEU A 217 -0.03 12.01 -0.92
N ILE A 218 -0.18 11.43 0.28
CA ILE A 218 0.15 12.14 1.52
C ILE A 218 1.66 12.42 1.60
N PRO A 219 2.57 11.42 1.48
CA PRO A 219 4.01 11.69 1.43
C PRO A 219 4.46 12.57 0.26
N TYR A 220 3.72 12.58 -0.85
CA TYR A 220 4.09 13.36 -2.02
C TYR A 220 3.86 14.87 -1.83
N PHE A 221 2.77 15.26 -1.15
CA PHE A 221 2.44 16.68 -0.93
C PHE A 221 2.78 17.19 0.46
N ALA A 222 2.89 16.32 1.47
CA ALA A 222 3.19 16.77 2.82
C ALA A 222 4.66 17.25 2.94
N PRO A 223 4.90 18.38 3.64
CA PRO A 223 6.24 18.89 3.87
C PRO A 223 7.00 18.03 4.88
N TYR A 224 8.33 18.18 4.88
CA TYR A 224 9.26 17.56 5.84
C TYR A 224 9.24 16.02 5.85
N MET A 225 8.91 15.40 4.71
CA MET A 225 8.78 13.94 4.65
C MET A 225 10.15 13.23 4.76
N PRO A 226 10.27 12.24 5.67
CA PRO A 226 11.50 11.47 5.86
C PRO A 226 11.68 10.38 4.80
N ALA A 227 12.89 9.84 4.66
CA ALA A 227 13.21 8.78 3.70
C ALA A 227 12.31 7.53 3.75
N TRP A 228 11.77 7.17 4.93
CA TRP A 228 10.86 6.03 5.10
C TRP A 228 9.38 6.35 4.86
N ALA A 229 9.04 7.56 4.38
CA ALA A 229 7.64 7.94 4.14
C ALA A 229 6.94 7.03 3.12
N GLY A 230 7.72 6.38 2.24
CA GLY A 230 7.24 5.38 1.29
C GLY A 230 6.89 4.01 1.86
N TYR A 231 7.21 3.71 3.12
CA TYR A 231 7.09 2.34 3.67
C TYR A 231 5.66 1.78 3.57
N THR A 232 4.64 2.59 3.88
CA THR A 232 3.23 2.18 3.74
C THR A 232 2.87 1.89 2.28
N ALA A 233 3.36 2.73 1.37
CA ALA A 233 3.08 2.62 -0.06
C ALA A 233 3.81 1.45 -0.71
N ASP A 234 5.03 1.09 -0.29
CA ASP A 234 5.76 -0.11 -0.72
C ASP A 234 4.91 -1.37 -0.50
N ILE A 235 4.37 -1.52 0.72
CA ILE A 235 3.56 -2.68 1.09
C ILE A 235 2.20 -2.63 0.37
N ALA A 236 1.55 -1.47 0.31
CA ALA A 236 0.27 -1.31 -0.37
C ALA A 236 0.36 -1.61 -1.87
N ALA A 237 1.44 -1.17 -2.53
CA ALA A 237 1.69 -1.42 -3.95
C ALA A 237 1.91 -2.91 -4.22
N LEU A 238 2.61 -3.61 -3.32
CA LEU A 238 2.76 -5.06 -3.40
C LEU A 238 1.41 -5.77 -3.28
N LEU A 239 0.59 -5.41 -2.30
CA LEU A 239 -0.76 -5.99 -2.13
C LEU A 239 -1.63 -5.72 -3.36
N TYR A 240 -1.53 -4.52 -3.93
CA TYR A 240 -2.24 -4.14 -5.14
C TYR A 240 -1.82 -5.01 -6.35
N PHE A 241 -0.52 -5.22 -6.56
CA PHE A 241 0.00 -6.14 -7.57
C PHE A 241 -0.47 -7.59 -7.36
N MET A 242 -0.47 -8.06 -6.11
CA MET A 242 -0.93 -9.42 -5.79
C MET A 242 -2.40 -9.63 -6.18
N ARG A 243 -3.19 -8.56 -6.22
CA ARG A 243 -4.56 -8.58 -6.71
C ARG A 243 -4.63 -8.42 -8.23
N ARG A 244 -3.92 -7.42 -8.78
CA ARG A 244 -3.84 -7.07 -10.21
C ARG A 244 -2.43 -7.28 -10.76
N LYS A 245 -2.21 -8.42 -11.42
CA LYS A 245 -0.88 -8.85 -11.89
C LYS A 245 -0.30 -7.94 -12.98
N ASP A 246 -1.16 -7.33 -13.79
CA ASP A 246 -0.82 -6.34 -14.82
C ASP A 246 -0.14 -5.09 -14.25
N ARG A 247 -0.29 -4.85 -12.95
CA ARG A 247 0.27 -3.71 -12.23
C ARG A 247 1.59 -4.02 -11.53
N PHE A 248 2.34 -5.05 -11.96
CA PHE A 248 3.64 -5.43 -11.41
C PHE A 248 4.66 -4.28 -11.39
N TYR A 249 4.63 -3.41 -12.40
CA TYR A 249 5.55 -2.29 -12.49
C TYR A 249 5.38 -1.27 -11.34
N LEU A 250 4.19 -1.19 -10.71
CA LEU A 250 3.93 -0.24 -9.62
C LEU A 250 4.82 -0.48 -8.39
N PRO A 251 4.82 -1.67 -7.74
CA PRO A 251 5.71 -1.92 -6.62
C PRO A 251 7.18 -1.85 -7.02
N MET A 252 7.55 -2.12 -8.27
CA MET A 252 8.95 -2.00 -8.72
C MET A 252 9.38 -0.54 -8.83
N LEU A 253 8.58 0.32 -9.46
CA LEU A 253 8.87 1.75 -9.55
C LEU A 253 8.89 2.39 -8.16
N HIS A 254 7.93 2.03 -7.30
CA HIS A 254 7.88 2.54 -5.94
C HIS A 254 9.09 2.07 -5.11
N LEU A 255 9.51 0.80 -5.26
CA LEU A 255 10.73 0.29 -4.61
C LEU A 255 11.98 1.05 -5.04
N ILE A 256 12.12 1.38 -6.33
CA ILE A 256 13.26 2.17 -6.83
C ILE A 256 13.31 3.54 -6.15
N VAL A 257 12.16 4.21 -6.06
CA VAL A 257 12.04 5.50 -5.35
C VAL A 257 12.37 5.33 -3.87
N SER A 258 11.76 4.37 -3.20
CA SER A 258 11.93 4.13 -1.77
C SER A 258 13.38 3.80 -1.44
N TYR A 259 14.01 2.91 -2.21
CA TYR A 259 15.43 2.60 -2.09
C TYR A 259 16.32 3.83 -2.30
N SER A 260 15.99 4.67 -3.29
CA SER A 260 16.75 5.91 -3.52
C SER A 260 16.67 6.89 -2.34
N ALA A 261 15.54 6.94 -1.65
CA ALA A 261 15.36 7.76 -0.46
C ALA A 261 16.23 7.27 0.71
N TYR A 262 16.29 5.95 0.93
CA TYR A 262 17.21 5.36 1.90
C TYR A 262 18.68 5.60 1.51
N ALA A 263 19.02 5.43 0.23
CA ALA A 263 20.38 5.68 -0.26
C ALA A 263 20.82 7.14 -0.05
N TYR A 264 19.93 8.10 -0.33
CA TYR A 264 20.16 9.52 -0.06
C TYR A 264 20.42 9.78 1.43
N MET A 265 19.61 9.19 2.29
CA MET A 265 19.75 9.35 3.75
C MET A 265 21.06 8.76 4.27
N THR A 266 21.51 7.62 3.73
CA THR A 266 22.74 6.95 4.19
C THR A 266 24.00 7.58 3.60
N ASN A 267 23.98 7.94 2.31
CA ASN A 267 25.18 8.37 1.59
C ASN A 267 25.25 9.89 1.38
N GLY A 268 24.19 10.64 1.67
CA GLY A 268 24.05 12.05 1.35
C GLY A 268 23.76 12.35 -0.12
N GLU A 269 23.96 11.37 -1.01
CA GLU A 269 23.79 11.50 -2.45
C GLU A 269 23.08 10.28 -3.06
N THR A 270 22.44 10.49 -4.20
CA THR A 270 21.83 9.46 -5.03
C THR A 270 22.47 9.43 -6.41
N LYS A 271 22.45 8.25 -7.06
CA LYS A 271 22.96 8.10 -8.44
C LYS A 271 22.22 8.95 -9.48
N LEU A 272 20.95 9.26 -9.22
CA LEU A 272 20.12 10.12 -10.05
C LEU A 272 19.58 11.29 -9.21
N PRO A 273 19.30 12.46 -9.81
CA PRO A 273 18.71 13.58 -9.08
C PRO A 273 17.35 13.24 -8.45
N MET A 274 17.10 13.71 -7.23
CA MET A 274 15.85 13.45 -6.48
C MET A 274 14.58 13.90 -7.23
N VAL A 275 14.71 14.91 -8.10
CA VAL A 275 13.63 15.39 -8.97
C VAL A 275 13.10 14.27 -9.88
N VAL A 276 13.98 13.40 -10.39
CA VAL A 276 13.58 12.28 -11.26
C VAL A 276 12.66 11.32 -10.50
N PHE A 277 13.00 10.99 -9.25
CA PHE A 277 12.18 10.13 -8.41
C PHE A 277 10.84 10.78 -8.02
N SER A 278 10.81 12.10 -7.85
CA SER A 278 9.58 12.87 -7.62
C SER A 278 8.63 12.80 -8.83
N VAL A 279 9.17 12.90 -10.05
CA VAL A 279 8.38 12.73 -11.28
C VAL A 279 7.85 11.29 -11.41
N ILE A 280 8.65 10.28 -11.04
CA ILE A 280 8.20 8.88 -11.01
C ILE A 280 7.04 8.71 -10.01
N LEU A 281 7.13 9.30 -8.81
CA LEU A 281 6.04 9.27 -7.83
C LEU A 281 4.76 9.95 -8.34
N LEU A 282 4.90 11.07 -9.05
CA LEU A 282 3.75 11.71 -9.70
C LEU A 282 3.10 10.78 -10.73
N GLY A 283 3.92 10.10 -11.53
CA GLY A 283 3.44 9.10 -12.49
C GLY A 283 2.70 7.94 -11.82
N ILE A 284 3.22 7.41 -10.71
CA ILE A 284 2.55 6.39 -9.88
C ILE A 284 1.22 6.93 -9.35
N LEU A 285 1.21 8.14 -8.79
CA LEU A 285 0.04 8.78 -8.20
C LEU A 285 -1.08 8.96 -9.25
N VAL A 286 -0.74 9.46 -10.44
CA VAL A 286 -1.69 9.62 -11.55
C VAL A 286 -2.22 8.26 -12.00
N ASN A 287 -1.35 7.26 -12.14
CA ASN A 287 -1.75 5.93 -12.63
C ASN A 287 -2.73 5.25 -11.66
N VAL A 288 -2.41 5.22 -10.36
CA VAL A 288 -3.30 4.68 -9.32
C VAL A 288 -4.58 5.53 -9.21
N GLY A 289 -4.48 6.85 -9.34
CA GLY A 289 -5.63 7.76 -9.33
C GLY A 289 -6.59 7.53 -10.51
N VAL A 290 -6.09 7.22 -11.70
CA VAL A 290 -6.91 6.85 -12.86
C VAL A 290 -7.63 5.53 -12.62
N ASP A 291 -6.96 4.53 -12.03
CA ASP A 291 -7.60 3.26 -11.68
C ASP A 291 -8.72 3.45 -10.65
N LEU A 292 -8.43 4.24 -9.60
CA LEU A 292 -9.41 4.61 -8.58
C LEU A 292 -10.62 5.33 -9.18
N TYR A 293 -10.38 6.29 -10.08
CA TYR A 293 -11.43 7.03 -10.75
C TYR A 293 -12.28 6.14 -11.65
N ARG A 294 -11.67 5.28 -12.47
CA ARG A 294 -12.38 4.37 -13.37
C ARG A 294 -13.29 3.44 -12.59
N GLU A 295 -12.81 2.89 -11.49
CA GLU A 295 -13.59 1.97 -10.68
C GLU A 295 -14.70 2.67 -9.91
N ALA A 296 -14.45 3.86 -9.35
CA ALA A 296 -15.49 4.68 -8.74
C ALA A 296 -16.54 5.14 -9.76
N ALA A 297 -16.13 5.50 -10.98
CA ALA A 297 -17.01 5.90 -12.06
C ALA A 297 -17.89 4.75 -12.55
N ALA A 298 -17.32 3.54 -12.70
CA ALA A 298 -18.04 2.33 -13.12
C ALA A 298 -19.21 1.98 -12.17
N GLN A 299 -19.08 2.28 -10.87
CA GLN A 299 -20.16 2.08 -9.89
C GLN A 299 -21.30 3.11 -9.99
N THR A 300 -21.04 4.25 -10.62
CA THR A 300 -21.96 5.39 -10.74
C THR A 300 -22.55 5.54 -12.13
N ALA A 301 -21.96 4.87 -13.12
CA ALA A 301 -22.58 4.68 -14.41
C ALA A 301 -23.91 3.97 -14.20
N PRO A 302 -25.03 4.48 -14.75
CA PRO A 302 -26.31 3.82 -14.58
C PRO A 302 -26.23 2.38 -15.08
N ALA A 303 -27.05 1.51 -14.50
CA ALA A 303 -27.43 0.21 -15.03
C ALA A 303 -28.18 0.34 -16.39
N ALA A 304 -27.65 1.14 -17.31
CA ALA A 304 -28.23 1.50 -18.61
C ALA A 304 -27.90 0.47 -19.70
N ALA A 305 -27.23 -0.63 -19.38
CA ALA A 305 -27.09 -1.78 -20.27
C ALA A 305 -28.04 -2.95 -19.89
N GLY A 306 -28.94 -2.74 -18.93
CA GLY A 306 -29.88 -3.75 -18.43
C GLY A 306 -31.32 -3.61 -18.92
N LEU A 307 -31.62 -2.65 -19.80
CA LEU A 307 -33.00 -2.38 -20.27
C LEU A 307 -33.20 -2.50 -21.79
N THR A 308 -32.17 -2.80 -22.57
CA THR A 308 -32.31 -3.00 -24.02
C THR A 308 -32.82 -4.38 -24.43
N GLY A 309 -33.27 -5.22 -23.48
CA GLY A 309 -33.84 -6.54 -23.77
C GLY A 309 -35.36 -6.65 -23.60
N THR A 310 -35.96 -5.78 -22.79
CA THR A 310 -37.40 -5.85 -22.47
C THR A 310 -38.23 -4.86 -23.27
N GLU A 311 -37.71 -3.69 -23.62
CA GLU A 311 -38.45 -2.70 -24.44
C GLU A 311 -38.47 -3.08 -25.93
N GLN A 312 -37.45 -3.78 -26.44
CA GLN A 312 -37.46 -4.27 -27.84
C GLN A 312 -38.39 -5.48 -28.05
N ALA A 313 -38.66 -6.26 -27.00
CA ALA A 313 -39.60 -7.37 -27.07
C ALA A 313 -41.07 -6.88 -27.03
N ASP A 314 -41.33 -5.78 -26.32
CA ASP A 314 -42.67 -5.18 -26.21
C ASP A 314 -43.02 -4.34 -27.46
N GLU A 315 -42.07 -3.63 -28.08
CA GLU A 315 -42.33 -2.95 -29.36
C GLU A 315 -42.49 -3.91 -30.54
N ALA A 316 -41.81 -5.07 -30.52
CA ALA A 316 -41.97 -6.10 -31.55
C ALA A 316 -43.31 -6.84 -31.42
N SER A 317 -43.76 -7.14 -30.19
CA SER A 317 -45.04 -7.82 -29.95
C SER A 317 -46.23 -6.90 -30.28
N VAL A 318 -46.15 -5.60 -29.96
CA VAL A 318 -47.19 -4.62 -30.29
C VAL A 318 -47.29 -4.41 -31.80
N ARG A 319 -46.17 -4.35 -32.53
CA ARG A 319 -46.18 -4.24 -33.99
C ARG A 319 -46.69 -5.49 -34.71
N GLU A 320 -46.46 -6.69 -34.18
CA GLU A 320 -47.05 -7.93 -34.72
C GLU A 320 -48.57 -7.99 -34.48
N THR A 321 -49.05 -7.46 -33.35
CA THR A 321 -50.49 -7.43 -33.03
C THR A 321 -51.24 -6.41 -33.89
N GLU A 322 -50.64 -5.25 -34.17
CA GLU A 322 -51.21 -4.23 -35.07
C GLU A 322 -51.23 -4.69 -36.54
N ALA A 323 -50.22 -5.46 -36.98
CA ALA A 323 -50.17 -6.02 -38.33
C ALA A 323 -51.19 -7.14 -38.57
N GLN A 324 -51.60 -7.86 -37.53
CA GLN A 324 -52.64 -8.91 -37.61
C GLN A 324 -54.07 -8.35 -37.51
N GLY A 325 -54.28 -7.23 -36.82
CA GLY A 325 -55.59 -6.56 -36.73
C GLY A 325 -56.02 -5.83 -38.02
N ALA A 326 -55.09 -5.54 -38.93
CA ALA A 326 -55.38 -4.86 -40.20
C ALA A 326 -55.78 -5.80 -41.37
N LYS A 327 -55.92 -7.11 -41.11
CA LYS A 327 -56.27 -8.13 -42.12
C LYS A 327 -57.61 -8.87 -41.85
N SER A 328 -58.46 -8.39 -40.94
CA SER A 328 -59.82 -8.93 -40.76
C SER A 328 -60.89 -8.06 -41.43
#